data_AF-A0AAE0BBB7-F1
#
_entry.id   AF-A0AAE0BBB7-F1
#
_cell.length_a   1.000
_cell.length_b   1.000
_cell.length_c   1.000
_cell.angle_alpha   90.00
_cell.angle_beta   90.00
_cell.angle_gamma   90.00
#
_symmetry.space_group_name_H-M   'P 1'
#
loop_
_entity.id
_entity.type
_entity.pdbx_description
1 polymer ?
#
loop_
_entity_poly.entity_id
_entity_poly.type
_entity_poly.pdbx_seq_one_letter_code
_entity_poly.pdbx_strand_id
1 'polypeptide(L)'
;MGSTNVLVIIIVVQILMMINMFKTGNSTKLPSTILIFGDSTMDTGNNNYINTILKGNHPPYGQNFPGHIPTSRFSDGELVPDFIASTLQIKEAVPPFLQQNFSDDELLSGVAFASARSGWDDLTTLAIS
;
A
#
# COMPACT_ATOMS: atom_id res chain seq x y z
N MET A 1 30.96 -38.19 -38.21
CA MET A 1 31.45 -36.85 -37.82
C MET A 1 30.47 -35.73 -38.19
N GLY A 2 29.76 -35.77 -39.34
CA GLY A 2 28.83 -34.69 -39.72
C GLY A 2 27.54 -34.59 -38.88
N SER A 3 26.91 -35.70 -38.51
CA SER A 3 25.62 -35.71 -37.81
C SER A 3 25.68 -35.21 -36.36
N THR A 4 26.76 -35.53 -35.65
CA THR A 4 26.97 -35.10 -34.26
C THR A 4 27.14 -33.58 -34.16
N ASN A 5 27.87 -32.97 -35.11
CA ASN A 5 28.08 -31.53 -35.15
C ASN A 5 26.77 -30.77 -35.44
N VAL A 6 25.92 -31.33 -36.30
CA VAL A 6 24.59 -30.75 -36.59
C VAL A 6 23.68 -30.80 -35.36
N LEU A 7 23.68 -31.90 -34.61
CA LEU A 7 22.90 -32.03 -33.37
C LEU A 7 23.32 -30.99 -32.32
N VAL A 8 24.64 -30.79 -32.14
CA VAL A 8 25.17 -29.80 -31.19
C VAL A 8 24.75 -28.38 -31.57
N ILE A 9 24.79 -28.04 -32.86
CA ILE A 9 24.35 -26.71 -33.34
C ILE A 9 22.86 -26.49 -33.04
N ILE A 10 22.01 -27.49 -33.27
CA ILE A 10 20.56 -27.39 -33.00
C ILE A 10 20.31 -27.14 -31.50
N ILE A 11 20.99 -27.87 -30.61
CA ILE A 11 20.86 -27.71 -29.17
C ILE A 11 21.30 -26.31 -28.73
N VAL A 12 22.42 -25.81 -29.27
CA VAL A 12 22.92 -24.46 -28.96
C VAL A 12 21.91 -23.39 -29.42
N VAL A 13 21.34 -23.55 -30.62
CA VAL A 13 20.32 -22.62 -31.14
C VAL A 13 19.06 -22.63 -30.27
N GLN A 14 18.61 -23.81 -29.82
CA GLN A 14 17.45 -23.92 -28.92
C GLN A 14 17.72 -23.26 -27.56
N ILE A 15 18.91 -23.46 -26.99
CA ILE A 15 19.32 -22.80 -25.74
C ILE A 15 19.35 -21.28 -25.91
N LEU A 16 19.91 -20.77 -27.01
CA LEU A 16 19.95 -19.34 -27.31
C LEU A 16 18.55 -18.74 -27.47
N MET A 17 17.63 -19.45 -28.13
CA MET A 17 16.22 -19.04 -28.26
C MET A 17 15.52 -18.98 -26.89
N MET A 18 15.72 -19.99 -26.04
CA MET A 18 15.18 -20.01 -24.67
C MET A 18 15.69 -18.81 -23.84
N ILE A 19 16.99 -18.51 -23.90
CA ILE A 19 17.58 -17.36 -23.20
C ILE A 19 16.96 -16.03 -23.66
N ASN A 20 16.68 -15.88 -24.96
CA ASN A 20 16.06 -14.66 -25.50
C ASN A 20 14.60 -14.50 -25.05
N MET A 21 13.84 -15.59 -24.92
CA MET A 21 12.46 -15.54 -24.41
C MET A 21 12.39 -15.09 -22.94
N PHE A 22 13.35 -15.51 -22.10
CA PHE A 22 13.44 -15.06 -20.70
C PHE A 22 13.76 -13.56 -20.57
N LYS A 23 14.46 -12.97 -21.55
CA LYS A 23 14.77 -11.53 -21.54
C LYS A 23 13.54 -10.67 -21.88
N THR A 24 12.55 -11.21 -22.56
CA THR A 24 11.32 -10.53 -22.98
C THR A 24 10.15 -10.74 -22.01
N GLY A 25 10.43 -10.92 -20.72
CA GLY A 25 9.39 -10.78 -19.70
C GLY A 25 8.94 -9.32 -19.65
N ASN A 26 7.76 -9.00 -20.20
CA ASN A 26 7.12 -7.72 -19.98
C ASN A 26 6.80 -7.61 -18.48
N SER A 27 7.72 -7.01 -17.72
CA SER A 27 7.47 -6.67 -16.32
C SER A 27 6.41 -5.59 -16.32
N THR A 28 5.18 -5.95 -15.95
CA THR A 28 4.13 -4.97 -15.67
C THR A 28 4.64 -4.13 -14.51
N LYS A 29 4.99 -2.87 -14.78
CA LYS A 29 5.51 -1.97 -13.75
C LYS A 29 4.39 -1.68 -12.76
N LEU A 30 4.47 -2.27 -11.57
CA LEU A 30 3.57 -1.94 -10.47
C LEU A 30 3.75 -0.47 -10.08
N PRO A 31 2.69 0.20 -9.61
CA PRO A 31 2.81 1.54 -9.06
C PRO A 31 3.77 1.52 -7.86
N SER A 32 4.61 2.55 -7.74
CA SER A 32 5.57 2.71 -6.63
C SER A 32 5.04 3.56 -5.47
N THR A 33 3.84 4.13 -5.62
CA THR A 33 3.29 5.16 -4.72
C THR A 33 1.79 4.99 -4.58
N ILE A 34 1.26 5.26 -3.38
CA ILE A 34 -0.17 5.27 -3.10
C ILE A 34 -0.58 6.52 -2.30
N LEU A 35 -1.58 7.26 -2.77
CA LEU A 35 -2.12 8.42 -2.06
C LEU A 35 -3.57 8.12 -1.69
N ILE A 36 -3.88 8.16 -0.40
CA ILE A 36 -5.19 7.75 0.12
C ILE A 36 -5.98 8.98 0.54
N PHE A 37 -7.22 9.09 0.07
CA PHE A 37 -8.17 10.14 0.44
C PHE A 37 -9.48 9.49 0.86
N GLY A 38 -10.24 10.14 1.73
CA GLY A 38 -11.54 9.64 2.16
C GLY A 38 -11.90 9.99 3.60
N ASP A 39 -12.75 9.14 4.16
CA ASP A 39 -13.33 9.26 5.49
C ASP A 39 -12.69 8.28 6.49
N SER A 40 -13.44 7.88 7.53
CA SER A 40 -12.99 6.97 8.58
C SER A 40 -12.56 5.60 8.06
N THR A 41 -13.14 5.15 6.94
CA THR A 41 -12.82 3.85 6.33
C THR A 41 -11.42 3.80 5.72
N MET A 42 -10.86 4.98 5.43
CA MET A 42 -9.53 5.15 4.82
C MET A 42 -8.55 5.88 5.76
N ASP A 43 -9.02 6.36 6.91
CA ASP A 43 -8.22 7.12 7.88
C ASP A 43 -7.32 6.19 8.69
N THR A 44 -6.02 6.21 8.36
CA THR A 44 -5.00 5.41 9.05
C THR A 44 -4.50 6.05 10.34
N GLY A 45 -5.05 7.20 10.74
CA GLY A 45 -4.79 7.83 12.03
C GLY A 45 -4.59 9.34 12.02
N ASN A 46 -4.95 10.05 10.96
CA ASN A 46 -4.88 11.52 10.92
C ASN A 46 -5.71 12.14 12.03
N ASN A 47 -6.84 11.53 12.36
CA ASN A 47 -7.72 12.03 13.40
C ASN A 47 -7.11 12.11 14.81
N ASN A 48 -6.00 11.41 15.07
CA ASN A 48 -5.28 11.57 16.34
C ASN A 48 -4.55 12.91 16.47
N TYR A 49 -4.21 13.52 15.34
CA TYR A 49 -3.41 14.76 15.27
C TYR A 49 -4.28 16.02 15.18
N ILE A 50 -5.61 15.89 15.15
CA ILE A 50 -6.55 17.00 15.14
C ILE A 50 -7.48 16.95 16.36
N ASN A 51 -8.08 18.09 16.70
CA ASN A 51 -8.98 18.19 17.85
C ASN A 51 -10.39 17.69 17.48
N THR A 52 -10.66 16.41 17.73
CA THR A 52 -11.93 15.74 17.43
C THR A 52 -12.22 14.61 18.42
N ILE A 53 -13.49 14.27 18.60
CA ILE A 53 -13.92 13.07 19.35
C ILE A 53 -13.85 11.80 18.50
N LEU A 54 -13.79 11.93 17.17
CA LEU A 54 -13.74 10.80 16.25
C LEU A 54 -12.32 10.25 16.18
N LYS A 55 -11.94 9.33 17.08
CA LYS A 55 -10.60 8.73 17.10
C LYS A 55 -10.69 7.22 17.24
N GLY A 56 -9.98 6.48 16.38
CA GLY A 56 -9.84 5.02 16.46
C GLY A 56 -8.75 4.55 17.42
N ASN A 57 -8.39 5.35 18.43
CA ASN A 57 -7.22 5.11 19.30
C ASN A 57 -7.59 4.49 20.66
N HIS A 58 -8.70 3.74 20.69
CA HIS A 58 -9.20 3.05 21.87
C HIS A 58 -9.69 1.64 21.51
N PRO A 59 -9.82 0.72 22.48
CA PRO A 59 -10.42 -0.58 22.24
C PRO A 59 -11.85 -0.46 21.69
N PRO A 60 -12.31 -1.36 20.79
CA PRO A 60 -11.64 -2.60 20.39
C PRO A 60 -10.56 -2.44 19.30
N TYR A 61 -10.37 -1.23 18.74
CA TYR A 61 -9.51 -1.00 17.59
C TYR A 61 -8.05 -1.39 17.81
N GLY A 62 -7.42 -1.88 16.73
CA GLY A 62 -6.01 -2.30 16.71
C GLY A 62 -5.68 -3.64 17.37
N GLN A 63 -6.66 -4.38 17.92
CA GLN A 63 -6.44 -5.70 18.53
C GLN A 63 -5.80 -6.73 17.58
N ASN A 64 -6.13 -6.70 16.30
CA ASN A 64 -5.61 -7.55 15.24
C ASN A 64 -4.56 -6.83 14.36
N PHE A 65 -4.18 -5.61 14.68
CA PHE A 65 -3.12 -4.89 13.96
C PHE A 65 -1.74 -5.30 14.51
N PRO A 66 -0.65 -5.25 13.71
CA PRO A 66 0.70 -5.47 14.21
C PRO A 66 1.00 -4.67 15.49
N GLY A 67 1.41 -5.38 16.54
CA GLY A 67 1.66 -4.80 17.87
C GLY A 67 0.48 -4.83 18.83
N HIS A 68 -0.72 -5.21 18.39
CA HIS A 68 -1.93 -5.38 19.23
C HIS A 68 -2.28 -4.16 20.08
N ILE A 69 -2.05 -2.96 19.54
CA ILE A 69 -2.34 -1.68 20.19
C ILE A 69 -3.25 -0.83 19.30
N PRO A 70 -4.11 0.03 19.88
CA PRO A 70 -4.91 0.95 19.09
C PRO A 70 -4.04 1.85 18.21
N THR A 71 -4.19 1.73 16.90
CA THR A 71 -3.36 2.44 15.91
C THR A 71 -4.04 3.66 15.30
N SER A 72 -5.24 4.01 15.78
CA SER A 72 -6.07 5.13 15.28
C SER A 72 -6.87 4.81 14.01
N ARG A 73 -6.72 3.60 13.47
CA ARG A 73 -7.59 3.04 12.42
C ARG A 73 -8.96 2.74 13.01
N PHE A 74 -10.03 3.01 12.25
CA PHE A 74 -11.41 2.66 12.63
C PHE A 74 -11.71 1.18 12.35
N SER A 75 -10.79 0.29 12.74
CA SER A 75 -10.86 -1.16 12.54
C SER A 75 -10.04 -1.86 13.64
N ASP A 76 -10.40 -3.10 13.94
CA ASP A 76 -9.61 -3.94 14.84
C ASP A 76 -8.26 -4.31 14.21
N GLY A 77 -8.09 -4.16 12.90
CA GLY A 77 -6.84 -4.46 12.19
C GLY A 77 -6.54 -3.45 11.08
N GLU A 78 -5.96 -3.97 9.99
CA GLU A 78 -5.66 -3.20 8.79
C GLU A 78 -6.93 -2.63 8.14
N LEU A 79 -6.77 -1.49 7.47
CA LEU A 79 -7.80 -0.93 6.60
C LEU A 79 -7.54 -1.35 5.14
N VAL A 80 -8.54 -1.19 4.28
CA VAL A 80 -8.41 -1.38 2.82
C VAL A 80 -7.14 -0.74 2.22
N PRO A 81 -6.73 0.50 2.55
CA PRO A 81 -5.49 1.09 2.04
C PRO A 81 -4.24 0.30 2.41
N ASP A 82 -4.18 -0.32 3.59
CA ASP A 82 -3.04 -1.14 4.01
C ASP A 82 -2.96 -2.41 3.15
N PHE A 83 -4.09 -3.12 2.99
CA PHE A 83 -4.16 -4.31 2.14
C PHE A 83 -3.76 -4.01 0.69
N ILE A 84 -4.22 -2.90 0.12
CA ILE A 84 -3.87 -2.50 -1.24
C ILE A 84 -2.37 -2.17 -1.34
N ALA A 85 -1.83 -1.40 -0.39
CA ALA A 85 -0.42 -1.03 -0.38
C ALA A 85 0.51 -2.25 -0.25
N SER A 86 0.14 -3.20 0.61
CA SER A 86 0.89 -4.45 0.80
C SER A 86 0.79 -5.35 -0.44
N THR A 87 -0.41 -5.49 -1.02
CA THR A 87 -0.62 -6.28 -2.25
C THR A 87 0.20 -5.73 -3.43
N LEU A 88 0.34 -4.41 -3.53
CA LEU A 88 1.13 -3.74 -4.56
C LEU A 88 2.63 -3.67 -4.21
N GLN A 89 3.05 -4.26 -3.07
CA GLN A 89 4.43 -4.27 -2.59
C GLN A 89 5.01 -2.85 -2.41
N ILE A 90 4.15 -1.88 -2.06
CA ILE A 90 4.57 -0.49 -1.80
C ILE A 90 5.02 -0.35 -0.35
N LYS A 91 4.21 -0.84 0.59
CA LYS A 91 4.46 -0.84 2.04
C LYS A 91 3.44 -1.72 2.77
N GLU A 92 3.80 -2.20 3.94
CA GLU A 92 2.91 -3.05 4.76
C GLU A 92 1.72 -2.28 5.33
N ALA A 93 1.93 -1.03 5.75
CA ALA A 93 0.87 -0.17 6.26
C ALA A 93 1.07 1.27 5.79
N VAL A 94 -0.03 1.96 5.48
CA VAL A 94 0.01 3.35 5.02
C VAL A 94 -0.03 4.29 6.23
N PRO A 95 0.95 5.18 6.40
CA PRO A 95 0.95 6.10 7.53
C PRO A 95 0.01 7.30 7.29
N PRO A 96 -0.52 7.91 8.35
CA PRO A 96 -1.34 9.12 8.25
C PRO A 96 -0.46 10.35 7.97
N PHE A 97 -0.82 11.18 7.00
CA PHE A 97 -0.07 12.36 6.58
C PHE A 97 0.27 13.33 7.73
N LEU A 98 -0.60 13.47 8.74
CA LEU A 98 -0.38 14.38 9.88
C LEU A 98 0.61 13.85 10.92
N GLN A 99 1.07 12.60 10.79
CA GLN A 99 2.17 12.10 11.61
C GLN A 99 3.45 12.88 11.32
N GLN A 100 4.24 13.13 12.36
CA GLN A 100 5.50 13.85 12.24
C GLN A 100 6.66 12.89 11.88
N ASN A 101 7.75 13.46 11.34
CA ASN A 101 9.04 12.80 11.13
C ASN A 101 9.05 11.68 10.08
N PHE A 102 8.44 11.91 8.92
CA PHE A 102 8.64 11.04 7.78
C PHE A 102 10.04 11.15 7.20
N SER A 103 10.56 10.03 6.71
CA SER A 103 11.65 10.06 5.72
C SER A 103 11.11 10.47 4.34
N ASP A 104 11.97 11.03 3.49
CA ASP A 104 11.59 11.41 2.12
C ASP A 104 11.04 10.21 1.33
N ASP A 105 11.65 9.03 1.49
CA ASP A 105 11.20 7.79 0.85
C ASP A 105 9.82 7.34 1.33
N GLU A 106 9.49 7.58 2.61
CA GLU A 106 8.18 7.25 3.17
C GLU A 106 7.08 8.16 2.62
N LEU A 107 7.37 9.45 2.44
CA LEU A 107 6.47 10.39 1.76
C LEU A 107 6.32 10.06 0.27
N LEU A 108 7.42 9.74 -0.42
CA LEU A 108 7.43 9.42 -1.86
C LEU A 108 6.69 8.13 -2.19
N SER A 109 6.76 7.12 -1.31
CA SER A 109 5.96 5.89 -1.42
C SER A 109 4.49 6.10 -1.04
N GLY A 110 4.17 7.25 -0.43
CA GLY A 110 2.81 7.77 -0.28
C GLY A 110 2.17 7.54 1.08
N VAL A 111 1.13 8.33 1.37
CA VAL A 111 0.53 8.51 2.70
C VAL A 111 -0.98 8.67 2.61
N ALA A 112 -1.66 8.58 3.74
CA ALA A 112 -3.10 8.82 3.83
C ALA A 112 -3.44 10.24 4.28
N PHE A 113 -4.28 10.91 3.51
CA PHE A 113 -4.89 12.22 3.80
C PHE A 113 -6.34 12.11 4.28
N ALA A 114 -6.87 10.88 4.38
CA ALA A 114 -8.23 10.62 4.85
C ALA A 114 -8.44 11.04 6.30
N SER A 115 -9.67 11.40 6.66
CA SER A 115 -10.05 11.85 8.01
C SER A 115 -11.48 11.41 8.32
N ALA A 116 -11.76 10.92 9.52
CA ALA A 116 -13.10 10.42 9.87
C ALA A 116 -14.26 11.42 9.76
N ARG A 117 -13.96 12.72 9.60
CA ARG A 117 -14.96 13.79 9.45
C ARG A 117 -15.15 14.25 8.01
N SER A 118 -14.42 13.66 7.04
CA SER A 118 -14.55 14.03 5.64
C SER A 118 -15.94 13.65 5.13
N GLY A 119 -16.73 14.63 4.76
CA GLY A 119 -18.03 14.44 4.12
C GLY A 119 -17.99 14.83 2.64
N TRP A 120 -19.04 14.44 1.90
CA TRP A 120 -19.25 14.92 0.54
C TRP A 120 -19.61 16.41 0.52
N ASP A 121 -20.27 16.90 1.57
CA ASP A 121 -20.66 18.30 1.74
C ASP A 121 -20.28 18.85 3.13
N ASP A 122 -20.37 20.17 3.28
CA ASP A 122 -20.00 20.85 4.53
C ASP A 122 -20.95 20.47 5.68
N LEU A 123 -22.20 20.10 5.39
CA LEU A 123 -23.22 19.78 6.38
C LEU A 123 -22.96 18.43 7.05
N THR A 124 -22.56 17.41 6.28
CA THR A 124 -22.10 16.12 6.81
C THR A 124 -20.85 16.27 7.65
N THR A 125 -20.00 17.22 7.27
CA THR A 125 -18.79 17.54 8.03
C THR A 125 -19.16 18.18 9.37
N LEU A 126 -20.15 19.08 9.43
CA LEU A 126 -20.58 19.84 10.63
C LEU A 126 -21.35 19.06 11.72
N ALA A 127 -21.94 17.91 11.43
CA ALA A 127 -22.89 17.23 12.32
C ALA A 127 -22.31 16.74 13.68
N ILE A 128 -21.00 16.91 13.91
CA ILE A 128 -20.26 16.36 15.05
C ILE A 128 -19.12 17.30 15.53
N SER A 129 -19.14 18.60 15.17
CA SER A 129 -18.25 19.61 15.78
C SER A 129 -18.77 20.14 17.11
#